data_AF-A0A7X9R7D7-F1
#
_entry.id   AF-A0A7X9R7D7-F1
#
_cell.length_a   1.000
_cell.length_b   1.000
_cell.length_c   1.000
_cell.angle_alpha   90.00
_cell.angle_beta   90.00
_cell.angle_gamma   90.00
#
_symmetry.space_group_name_H-M   'P 1'
#
loop_
_entity.id
_entity.type
_entity.pdbx_description
1 polymer ?
#
loop_
_entity_poly.entity_id
_entity_poly.type
_entity_poly.pdbx_seq_one_letter_code
_entity_poly.pdbx_strand_id
1 'polypeptide(L)'
;MQKLLLTLVIWALWVVFPTGPIEAKAETYTITPSSDTYNHKFESYSTYNSHTKHYYLLRSYLEQLEKINGGTLIIEKGTYTVSNVLFVPSNVTVKLEDGAKLVNSDKTGTSELDADKSLFHLIRPSLGKEEGVYGKHEGEKNISFIGAGTATMDLNFDKDAIAIIAGHNKNIKIENIHFTNMYSGHFIEIDATRNAVISNNKFMNSKASPTEIKEAINIDTPDKLTNGWSSKWSKFDKTPNTNMLIEDNVFYDLDRAIGTHKYSGGKYHDNIVIRNNKIEKMRQDAIRVMNWSNSTIEYNIIKNVDPGEYNSNRGIMASGALNPTFQNNVFIDLPRAVQFIAWKNDDSGSEYDITYNKLMENNKEVLKTNIVFNSEEDFIRINPKFKKYDAAHTEFIPLKTTLSPALPKVSSLSPKIWGLIEKNNDDNGSNNPSTFYEDLFTAESLPLSFQSYRSIYERKMTNKLEIFK
;
A
#
# COMPACT_ATOMS: atom_id res chain seq x y z
N MET A 1 -15.30 43.68 63.94
CA MET A 1 -14.21 42.83 63.41
C MET A 1 -14.63 41.38 63.52
N GLN A 2 -14.65 40.65 62.39
CA GLN A 2 -14.43 39.21 62.19
C GLN A 2 -15.22 38.19 63.07
N LYS A 3 -15.81 37.10 62.60
CA LYS A 3 -15.90 36.45 61.28
C LYS A 3 -17.02 35.40 61.37
N LEU A 4 -17.74 35.23 60.26
CA LEU A 4 -18.61 34.13 59.89
C LEU A 4 -17.97 32.75 60.11
N LEU A 5 -18.75 31.73 60.48
CA LEU A 5 -18.62 30.40 59.88
C LEU A 5 -20.01 29.73 59.81
N LEU A 6 -20.59 29.75 58.62
CA LEU A 6 -21.82 29.05 58.26
C LEU A 6 -21.40 27.71 57.63
N THR A 7 -21.74 26.59 58.25
CA THR A 7 -21.46 25.25 57.71
C THR A 7 -22.61 24.85 56.77
N LEU A 8 -22.33 24.78 55.48
CA LEU A 8 -23.30 24.41 54.43
C LEU A 8 -23.04 22.95 54.03
N VAL A 9 -23.99 22.06 54.35
CA VAL A 9 -23.97 20.65 53.98
C VAL A 9 -24.55 20.50 52.57
N ILE A 10 -23.70 20.17 51.59
CA ILE A 10 -24.13 19.86 50.21
C ILE A 10 -24.31 18.34 50.11
N TRP A 11 -25.55 17.90 49.90
CA TRP A 11 -25.86 16.53 49.49
C TRP A 11 -25.55 16.35 48.00
N ALA A 12 -24.52 15.58 47.67
CA ALA A 12 -24.25 15.14 46.31
C ALA A 12 -25.02 13.84 46.03
N LEU A 13 -26.13 13.95 45.30
CA LEU A 13 -26.81 12.81 44.68
C LEU A 13 -25.95 12.29 43.53
N TRP A 14 -25.22 11.20 43.78
CA TRP A 14 -24.56 10.42 42.73
C TRP A 14 -25.60 9.59 41.98
N VAL A 15 -26.11 10.13 40.88
CA VAL A 15 -26.78 9.31 39.86
C VAL A 15 -25.70 8.56 39.10
N VAL A 16 -25.48 7.30 39.47
CA VAL A 16 -24.65 6.37 38.71
C VAL A 16 -25.41 6.06 37.42
N PHE A 17 -25.08 6.76 36.34
CA PHE A 17 -25.43 6.28 35.00
C PHE A 17 -24.54 5.08 34.69
N PRO A 18 -25.09 3.92 34.30
CA PRO A 18 -24.26 2.84 33.79
C PRO A 18 -23.63 3.29 32.47
N THR A 19 -22.38 3.72 32.51
CA THR A 19 -21.51 3.88 31.33
C THR A 19 -20.97 2.51 30.93
N GLY A 20 -21.84 1.63 30.44
CA GLY A 20 -21.41 0.58 29.53
C GLY A 20 -21.38 1.17 28.12
N PRO A 21 -20.37 0.89 27.28
CA PRO A 21 -20.50 1.18 25.86
C PRO A 21 -21.69 0.35 25.35
N ILE A 22 -22.76 1.04 24.95
CA ILE A 22 -23.77 0.43 24.09
C ILE A 22 -23.05 0.29 22.75
N GLU A 23 -22.41 -0.86 22.55
CA GLU A 23 -21.91 -1.26 21.26
C GLU A 23 -23.15 -1.48 20.39
N ALA A 24 -23.52 -0.46 19.62
CA ALA A 24 -24.60 -0.56 18.67
C ALA A 24 -24.32 -1.77 17.79
N LYS A 25 -25.26 -2.71 17.73
CA LYS A 25 -25.14 -3.90 16.89
C LYS A 25 -24.86 -3.43 15.45
N ALA A 26 -23.64 -3.66 14.97
CA ALA A 26 -23.24 -3.22 13.64
C ALA A 26 -24.10 -3.94 12.60
N GLU A 27 -24.93 -3.18 11.88
CA GLU A 27 -25.80 -3.74 10.85
C GLU A 27 -24.99 -4.29 9.68
N THR A 28 -25.49 -5.35 9.06
CA THR A 28 -24.83 -6.01 7.93
C THR A 28 -25.79 -6.08 6.75
N TYR A 29 -25.38 -5.53 5.61
CA TYR A 29 -26.09 -5.64 4.34
C TYR A 29 -25.32 -6.54 3.40
N THR A 30 -26.01 -7.42 2.68
CA THR A 30 -25.42 -8.32 1.67
C THR A 30 -26.07 -8.05 0.33
N ILE A 31 -25.24 -7.90 -0.72
CA ILE A 31 -25.72 -7.58 -2.07
C ILE A 31 -25.10 -8.47 -3.14
N THR A 32 -25.88 -8.74 -4.18
CA THR A 32 -25.48 -9.37 -5.45
C THR A 32 -25.53 -8.33 -6.58
N PRO A 33 -24.99 -8.60 -7.79
CA PRO A 33 -25.16 -7.69 -8.93
C PRO A 33 -26.63 -7.46 -9.35
N SER A 34 -27.55 -8.32 -8.91
CA SER A 34 -28.99 -8.25 -9.16
C SER A 34 -29.80 -7.69 -7.98
N SER A 35 -29.16 -7.33 -6.87
CA SER A 35 -29.87 -6.72 -5.74
C SER A 35 -30.46 -5.37 -6.11
N ASP A 36 -31.61 -5.07 -5.52
CA ASP A 36 -32.22 -3.74 -5.59
C ASP A 36 -31.41 -2.72 -4.80
N THR A 37 -31.60 -1.44 -5.13
CA THR A 37 -31.00 -0.35 -4.35
C THR A 37 -31.68 -0.23 -2.99
N TYR A 38 -30.93 0.10 -1.92
CA TYR A 38 -31.54 0.39 -0.62
C TYR A 38 -32.49 1.59 -0.70
N ASN A 39 -32.13 2.58 -1.52
CA ASN A 39 -32.98 3.72 -1.86
C ASN A 39 -33.56 3.55 -3.26
N HIS A 40 -34.68 2.82 -3.35
CA HIS A 40 -35.41 2.54 -4.60
C HIS A 40 -35.73 3.77 -5.46
N LYS A 41 -35.66 4.99 -4.92
CA LYS A 41 -35.79 6.20 -5.73
C LYS A 41 -34.71 6.29 -6.81
N PHE A 42 -33.51 5.76 -6.58
CA PHE A 42 -32.43 5.78 -7.57
C PHE A 42 -32.79 5.01 -8.84
N GLU A 43 -33.59 3.96 -8.76
CA GLU A 43 -34.04 3.16 -9.92
C GLU A 43 -34.95 3.94 -10.88
N SER A 44 -35.53 5.06 -10.41
CA SER A 44 -36.35 5.96 -11.20
C SER A 44 -35.58 7.10 -11.87
N TYR A 45 -34.28 7.25 -11.60
CA TYR A 45 -33.47 8.32 -12.18
C TYR A 45 -33.24 8.07 -13.68
N SER A 46 -33.26 9.13 -14.49
CA SER A 46 -32.89 9.07 -15.91
C SER A 46 -31.47 8.55 -16.14
N THR A 47 -30.60 8.75 -15.16
CA THR A 47 -29.21 8.28 -15.14
C THR A 47 -29.08 6.83 -14.67
N TYR A 48 -30.13 6.16 -14.19
CA TYR A 48 -30.09 4.75 -13.79
C TYR A 48 -30.27 3.85 -15.01
N ASN A 49 -29.18 3.21 -15.45
CA ASN A 49 -29.16 2.36 -16.63
C ASN A 49 -28.13 1.23 -16.47
N SER A 50 -27.92 0.43 -17.52
CA SER A 50 -27.01 -0.73 -17.47
C SER A 50 -25.55 -0.41 -17.09
N HIS A 51 -25.09 0.84 -17.30
CA HIS A 51 -23.74 1.29 -16.97
C HIS A 51 -23.60 1.80 -15.52
N THR A 52 -24.67 2.37 -14.95
CA THR A 52 -24.64 3.07 -13.65
C THR A 52 -25.40 2.33 -12.54
N LYS A 53 -26.16 1.27 -12.87
CA LYS A 53 -27.00 0.55 -11.89
C LYS A 53 -26.21 0.06 -10.68
N HIS A 54 -24.99 -0.45 -10.86
CA HIS A 54 -24.19 -0.94 -9.74
C HIS A 54 -23.58 0.20 -8.92
N TYR A 55 -23.26 1.35 -9.54
CA TYR A 55 -22.90 2.55 -8.82
C TYR A 55 -24.05 2.97 -7.88
N TYR A 56 -25.28 3.07 -8.39
CA TYR A 56 -26.44 3.43 -7.57
C TYR A 56 -26.75 2.40 -6.49
N LEU A 57 -26.60 1.10 -6.80
CA LEU A 57 -26.69 0.01 -5.84
C LEU A 57 -25.73 0.23 -4.66
N LEU A 58 -24.43 0.27 -4.93
CA LEU A 58 -23.40 0.43 -3.89
C LEU A 58 -23.56 1.74 -3.12
N ARG A 59 -23.78 2.85 -3.83
CA ARG A 59 -24.01 4.17 -3.24
C ARG A 59 -25.16 4.16 -2.25
N SER A 60 -26.29 3.54 -2.59
CA SER A 60 -27.48 3.54 -1.74
C SER A 60 -27.24 2.89 -0.37
N TYR A 61 -26.44 1.82 -0.34
CA TYR A 61 -26.05 1.16 0.90
C TYR A 61 -25.00 1.96 1.69
N LEU A 62 -24.05 2.61 1.02
CA LEU A 62 -23.08 3.50 1.71
C LEU A 62 -23.75 4.73 2.33
N GLU A 63 -24.73 5.34 1.65
CA GLU A 63 -25.57 6.41 2.21
C GLU A 63 -26.40 5.91 3.40
N GLN A 64 -26.87 4.66 3.36
CA GLN A 64 -27.57 4.06 4.50
C GLN A 64 -26.63 3.82 5.68
N LEU A 65 -25.44 3.28 5.43
CA LEU A 65 -24.42 3.05 6.46
C LEU A 65 -23.99 4.35 7.14
N GLU A 66 -23.93 5.45 6.41
CA GLU A 66 -23.73 6.78 7.02
C GLU A 66 -24.85 7.11 8.01
N LYS A 67 -26.12 6.95 7.61
CA LYS A 67 -27.29 7.29 8.45
C LYS A 67 -27.36 6.49 9.74
N ILE A 68 -26.91 5.24 9.70
CA ILE A 68 -26.89 4.35 10.87
C ILE A 68 -25.53 4.31 11.58
N ASN A 69 -24.61 5.22 11.22
CA ASN A 69 -23.32 5.42 11.87
C ASN A 69 -22.34 4.23 11.78
N GLY A 70 -22.40 3.47 10.68
CA GLY A 70 -21.48 2.38 10.38
C GLY A 70 -22.16 1.04 10.12
N GLY A 71 -21.36 -0.01 9.98
CA GLY A 71 -21.83 -1.37 9.68
C GLY A 71 -20.97 -2.05 8.62
N THR A 72 -21.47 -3.16 8.09
CA THR A 72 -20.79 -3.96 7.07
C THR A 72 -21.61 -4.02 5.79
N LEU A 73 -20.97 -3.76 4.65
CA LEU A 73 -21.49 -4.07 3.33
C LEU A 73 -20.74 -5.29 2.76
N ILE A 74 -21.43 -6.41 2.61
CA ILE A 74 -20.93 -7.62 1.98
C ILE A 74 -21.33 -7.60 0.50
N ILE A 75 -20.32 -7.69 -0.36
CA ILE A 75 -20.44 -7.74 -1.81
C ILE A 75 -20.19 -9.20 -2.21
N GLU A 76 -21.26 -9.90 -2.61
CA GLU A 76 -21.17 -11.28 -3.03
C GLU A 76 -20.51 -11.42 -4.41
N LYS A 77 -20.24 -12.67 -4.78
CA LYS A 77 -19.66 -13.03 -6.09
C LYS A 77 -20.41 -12.37 -7.25
N GLY A 78 -19.64 -11.78 -8.16
CA GLY A 78 -20.17 -11.13 -9.35
C GLY A 78 -19.37 -9.91 -9.76
N THR A 79 -19.69 -9.36 -10.93
CA THR A 79 -19.02 -8.18 -11.47
C THR A 79 -19.88 -6.95 -11.29
N TYR A 80 -19.32 -5.93 -10.63
CA TYR A 80 -19.96 -4.65 -10.35
C TYR A 80 -19.17 -3.55 -11.06
N THR A 81 -19.70 -3.06 -12.17
CA THR A 81 -19.17 -1.91 -12.90
C THR A 81 -19.51 -0.60 -12.17
N VAL A 82 -18.48 0.17 -11.77
CA VAL A 82 -18.63 1.42 -11.03
C VAL A 82 -18.16 2.56 -11.93
N SER A 83 -19.10 3.43 -12.30
CA SER A 83 -18.83 4.58 -13.19
C SER A 83 -18.46 5.86 -12.44
N ASN A 84 -18.75 5.92 -11.15
CA ASN A 84 -18.70 7.12 -10.34
C ASN A 84 -18.20 6.81 -8.94
N VAL A 85 -17.63 7.82 -8.29
CA VAL A 85 -17.00 7.66 -7.00
C VAL A 85 -18.00 7.25 -5.91
N LEU A 86 -17.61 6.25 -5.12
CA LEU A 86 -18.33 5.79 -3.95
C LEU A 86 -17.69 6.38 -2.69
N PHE A 87 -18.49 7.08 -1.90
CA PHE A 87 -18.06 7.73 -0.66
C PHE A 87 -18.26 6.79 0.53
N VAL A 88 -17.21 6.52 1.30
CA VAL A 88 -17.24 5.59 2.43
C VAL A 88 -17.16 6.35 3.77
N PRO A 89 -18.22 6.30 4.61
CA PRO A 89 -18.24 6.98 5.90
C PRO A 89 -17.46 6.19 6.97
N SER A 90 -17.23 6.82 8.12
CA SER A 90 -16.63 6.18 9.30
C SER A 90 -17.35 4.90 9.73
N ASN A 91 -16.60 4.01 10.40
CA ASN A 91 -17.08 2.76 11.00
C ASN A 91 -17.72 1.78 9.98
N VAL A 92 -17.26 1.82 8.73
CA VAL A 92 -17.75 0.92 7.67
C VAL A 92 -16.71 -0.13 7.32
N THR A 93 -17.18 -1.37 7.20
CA THR A 93 -16.45 -2.47 6.56
C THR A 93 -17.08 -2.80 5.22
N VAL A 94 -16.32 -2.70 4.13
CA VAL A 94 -16.69 -3.22 2.82
C VAL A 94 -16.01 -4.57 2.64
N LYS A 95 -16.80 -5.65 2.61
CA LYS A 95 -16.31 -7.01 2.45
C LYS A 95 -16.59 -7.51 1.03
N LEU A 96 -15.56 -7.91 0.31
CA LEU A 96 -15.68 -8.54 -1.01
C LEU A 96 -15.53 -10.05 -0.80
N GLU A 97 -16.61 -10.81 -1.06
CA GLU A 97 -16.55 -12.27 -1.01
C GLU A 97 -15.74 -12.85 -2.17
N ASP A 98 -15.42 -14.14 -2.08
CA ASP A 98 -14.70 -14.85 -3.14
C ASP A 98 -15.41 -14.72 -4.49
N GLY A 99 -14.67 -14.26 -5.51
CA GLY A 99 -15.19 -13.99 -6.85
C GLY A 99 -15.96 -12.67 -7.02
N ALA A 100 -16.04 -11.80 -6.00
CA ALA A 100 -16.55 -10.44 -6.18
C ALA A 100 -15.53 -9.57 -6.93
N LYS A 101 -15.98 -8.84 -7.95
CA LYS A 101 -15.14 -7.98 -8.79
C LYS A 101 -15.75 -6.59 -8.94
N LEU A 102 -15.09 -5.57 -8.40
CA LEU A 102 -15.40 -4.17 -8.67
C LEU A 102 -14.58 -3.71 -9.87
N VAL A 103 -15.22 -3.12 -10.88
CA VAL A 103 -14.57 -2.71 -12.14
C VAL A 103 -14.81 -1.24 -12.39
N ASN A 104 -13.75 -0.46 -12.52
CA ASN A 104 -13.85 0.95 -12.87
C ASN A 104 -14.33 1.12 -14.33
N SER A 105 -15.16 2.13 -14.58
CA SER A 105 -15.67 2.43 -15.92
C SER A 105 -15.74 3.93 -16.19
N ASP A 106 -15.21 4.34 -17.33
CA ASP A 106 -15.30 5.69 -17.87
C ASP A 106 -16.63 5.98 -18.61
N LYS A 107 -17.66 5.15 -18.38
CA LYS A 107 -18.93 5.17 -19.13
C LYS A 107 -20.12 5.19 -18.19
N THR A 108 -20.99 6.17 -18.38
CA THR A 108 -22.28 6.32 -17.67
C THR A 108 -23.48 6.03 -18.57
N GLY A 109 -23.27 5.92 -19.89
CA GLY A 109 -24.34 5.67 -20.86
C GLY A 109 -25.30 6.85 -21.08
N THR A 110 -24.97 8.04 -20.57
CA THR A 110 -25.77 9.26 -20.69
C THR A 110 -24.86 10.49 -20.57
N SER A 111 -25.28 11.63 -21.11
CA SER A 111 -24.60 12.93 -20.92
C SER A 111 -25.03 13.66 -19.64
N GLU A 112 -26.01 13.13 -18.90
CA GLU A 112 -26.53 13.76 -17.67
C GLU A 112 -25.65 13.48 -16.44
N LEU A 113 -24.68 12.57 -16.56
CA LEU A 113 -23.77 12.17 -15.50
C LEU A 113 -22.40 11.87 -16.11
N ASP A 114 -21.38 12.60 -15.66
CA ASP A 114 -19.99 12.32 -16.02
C ASP A 114 -19.43 11.18 -15.16
N ALA A 115 -18.54 10.37 -15.73
CA ALA A 115 -17.85 9.34 -14.98
C ALA A 115 -16.74 9.95 -14.08
N ASP A 116 -16.50 9.34 -12.93
CA ASP A 116 -15.35 9.67 -12.08
C ASP A 116 -14.18 8.71 -12.35
N LYS A 117 -12.98 9.14 -11.96
CA LYS A 117 -11.75 8.34 -12.11
C LYS A 117 -11.46 7.43 -10.92
N SER A 118 -12.24 7.52 -9.84
CA SER A 118 -11.96 6.78 -8.62
C SER A 118 -13.09 5.85 -8.24
N LEU A 119 -12.78 4.63 -7.75
CA LEU A 119 -13.79 3.75 -7.19
C LEU A 119 -14.27 4.27 -5.83
N PHE A 120 -13.34 4.53 -4.89
CA PHE A 120 -13.67 4.91 -3.52
C PHE A 120 -12.92 6.15 -3.05
N HIS A 121 -13.64 7.05 -2.38
CA HIS A 121 -13.06 8.09 -1.53
C HIS A 121 -13.50 7.87 -0.07
N LEU A 122 -12.56 7.97 0.87
CA LEU A 122 -12.82 7.76 2.30
C LEU A 122 -13.31 9.04 2.98
N ILE A 123 -14.48 9.48 2.54
CA ILE A 123 -15.29 10.58 3.08
C ILE A 123 -16.74 10.13 3.13
N ARG A 124 -17.51 10.57 4.12
CA ARG A 124 -18.94 10.25 4.18
C ARG A 124 -19.73 10.84 2.99
N PRO A 125 -20.74 10.12 2.47
CA PRO A 125 -21.54 10.56 1.34
C PRO A 125 -22.10 11.98 1.44
N SER A 126 -22.56 12.40 2.62
CA SER A 126 -23.10 13.76 2.81
C SER A 126 -22.11 14.90 2.57
N LEU A 127 -20.80 14.63 2.61
CA LEU A 127 -19.75 15.64 2.46
C LEU A 127 -18.82 15.42 1.26
N GLY A 128 -18.97 14.31 0.53
CA GLY A 128 -18.04 13.94 -0.56
C GLY A 128 -17.95 14.96 -1.71
N LYS A 129 -18.94 15.85 -1.84
CA LYS A 129 -18.99 16.92 -2.84
C LYS A 129 -18.69 18.32 -2.29
N GLU A 130 -18.53 18.45 -0.99
CA GLU A 130 -18.19 19.73 -0.34
C GLU A 130 -16.69 20.02 -0.46
N GLU A 131 -16.29 21.28 -0.31
CA GLU A 131 -14.88 21.70 -0.43
C GLU A 131 -14.21 21.90 0.92
N GLY A 132 -12.94 21.47 1.04
CA GLY A 132 -12.09 21.77 2.21
C GLY A 132 -12.66 21.30 3.55
N VAL A 133 -13.38 20.18 3.55
CA VAL A 133 -14.04 19.57 4.70
C VAL A 133 -13.03 19.12 5.76
N TYR A 134 -12.09 18.26 5.37
CA TYR A 134 -11.16 17.63 6.31
C TYR A 134 -9.77 18.22 6.23
N GLY A 135 -9.09 18.28 7.38
CA GLY A 135 -7.68 18.64 7.49
C GLY A 135 -7.01 17.77 8.54
N LYS A 136 -5.68 17.79 8.57
CA LYS A 136 -4.85 17.00 9.48
C LYS A 136 -5.24 15.53 9.44
N HIS A 137 -5.55 14.92 10.58
CA HIS A 137 -6.06 13.55 10.66
C HIS A 137 -7.52 13.54 11.15
N GLU A 138 -8.34 14.52 10.74
CA GLU A 138 -9.70 14.72 11.25
C GLU A 138 -10.82 14.29 10.29
N GLY A 139 -10.47 13.48 9.28
CA GLY A 139 -11.42 12.83 8.38
C GLY A 139 -12.03 11.56 8.97
N GLU A 140 -12.63 10.74 8.08
CA GLU A 140 -13.30 9.50 8.46
C GLU A 140 -12.34 8.51 9.13
N LYS A 141 -12.91 7.63 9.97
CA LYS A 141 -12.13 6.66 10.75
C LYS A 141 -12.75 5.28 10.80
N ASN A 142 -11.92 4.28 11.13
CA ASN A 142 -12.33 2.90 11.31
C ASN A 142 -12.99 2.33 10.04
N ILE A 143 -12.32 2.48 8.90
CA ILE A 143 -12.80 1.96 7.62
C ILE A 143 -11.97 0.74 7.23
N SER A 144 -12.65 -0.33 6.83
CA SER A 144 -12.01 -1.57 6.38
C SER A 144 -12.47 -1.99 5.00
N PHE A 145 -11.55 -2.43 4.15
CA PHE A 145 -11.82 -3.18 2.94
C PHE A 145 -11.22 -4.57 3.10
N ILE A 146 -12.04 -5.62 3.00
CA ILE A 146 -11.62 -6.99 3.28
C ILE A 146 -12.08 -7.90 2.15
N GLY A 147 -11.14 -8.47 1.42
CA GLY A 147 -11.43 -9.48 0.41
C GLY A 147 -11.37 -10.91 0.93
N ALA A 148 -11.90 -11.84 0.15
CA ALA A 148 -11.72 -13.28 0.29
C ALA A 148 -11.39 -13.88 -1.09
N GLY A 149 -10.60 -14.95 -1.11
CA GLY A 149 -10.29 -15.71 -2.33
C GLY A 149 -9.80 -14.82 -3.48
N THR A 150 -10.57 -14.73 -4.56
CA THR A 150 -10.24 -13.94 -5.76
C THR A 150 -10.92 -12.57 -5.82
N ALA A 151 -11.33 -12.01 -4.68
CA ALA A 151 -11.90 -10.66 -4.59
C ALA A 151 -11.00 -9.62 -5.29
N THR A 152 -11.57 -8.83 -6.21
CA THR A 152 -10.80 -7.99 -7.13
C THR A 152 -11.32 -6.56 -7.21
N MET A 153 -10.40 -5.58 -7.21
CA MET A 153 -10.63 -4.21 -7.67
C MET A 153 -9.84 -3.99 -8.96
N ASP A 154 -10.55 -3.86 -10.07
CA ASP A 154 -9.99 -3.75 -11.41
C ASP A 154 -10.14 -2.31 -11.92
N LEU A 155 -9.02 -1.61 -12.13
CA LEU A 155 -9.03 -0.26 -12.68
C LEU A 155 -9.24 -0.23 -14.20
N ASN A 156 -9.31 -1.40 -14.83
CA ASN A 156 -9.67 -1.60 -16.23
C ASN A 156 -8.78 -0.82 -17.21
N PHE A 157 -7.56 -0.49 -16.78
CA PHE A 157 -6.66 0.44 -17.46
C PHE A 157 -7.33 1.76 -17.86
N ASP A 158 -8.34 2.22 -17.12
CA ASP A 158 -8.84 3.58 -17.26
C ASP A 158 -7.74 4.55 -16.82
N LYS A 159 -7.50 5.56 -17.65
CA LYS A 159 -6.38 6.47 -17.46
C LYS A 159 -6.63 7.35 -16.24
N ASP A 160 -5.59 7.48 -15.43
CA ASP A 160 -5.54 8.28 -14.20
C ASP A 160 -6.50 7.77 -13.12
N ALA A 161 -6.96 6.52 -13.25
CA ALA A 161 -7.93 5.94 -12.32
C ALA A 161 -7.31 5.51 -10.99
N ILE A 162 -8.08 5.63 -9.89
CA ILE A 162 -7.63 5.27 -8.55
C ILE A 162 -8.64 4.36 -7.83
N ALA A 163 -8.19 3.26 -7.21
CA ALA A 163 -9.14 2.37 -6.55
C ALA A 163 -9.59 2.95 -5.20
N ILE A 164 -8.64 3.37 -4.36
CA ILE A 164 -8.94 3.93 -3.04
C ILE A 164 -8.16 5.23 -2.83
N ILE A 165 -8.90 6.31 -2.55
CA ILE A 165 -8.37 7.59 -2.11
C ILE A 165 -8.68 7.79 -0.63
N ALA A 166 -7.64 7.79 0.20
CA ALA A 166 -7.69 8.02 1.63
C ALA A 166 -7.01 9.35 1.96
N GLY A 167 -7.74 10.30 2.54
CA GLY A 167 -7.26 11.63 2.86
C GLY A 167 -7.72 12.05 4.25
N HIS A 168 -6.78 12.43 5.12
CA HIS A 168 -7.05 12.87 6.50
C HIS A 168 -7.64 11.80 7.42
N ASN A 169 -7.54 10.52 7.08
CA ASN A 169 -8.27 9.45 7.78
C ASN A 169 -7.53 8.91 9.02
N LYS A 170 -8.24 8.09 9.82
CA LYS A 170 -7.67 7.35 10.96
C LYS A 170 -8.09 5.88 10.97
N ASN A 171 -7.19 4.97 11.29
CA ASN A 171 -7.49 3.54 11.47
C ASN A 171 -8.11 2.93 10.20
N ILE A 172 -7.31 2.83 9.15
CA ILE A 172 -7.69 2.23 7.86
C ILE A 172 -7.12 0.82 7.76
N LYS A 173 -7.91 -0.10 7.21
CA LYS A 173 -7.51 -1.50 7.01
C LYS A 173 -7.87 -1.95 5.60
N ILE A 174 -6.91 -2.48 4.85
CA ILE A 174 -7.11 -2.97 3.47
C ILE A 174 -6.43 -4.33 3.35
N GLU A 175 -7.21 -5.41 3.22
CA GLU A 175 -6.68 -6.76 3.24
C GLU A 175 -7.29 -7.71 2.22
N ASN A 176 -6.47 -8.63 1.71
CA ASN A 176 -6.88 -9.77 0.87
C ASN A 176 -7.58 -9.38 -0.45
N ILE A 177 -7.16 -8.28 -1.08
CA ILE A 177 -7.73 -7.80 -2.35
C ILE A 177 -6.72 -7.96 -3.49
N HIS A 178 -7.20 -8.39 -4.65
CA HIS A 178 -6.46 -8.31 -5.90
C HIS A 178 -6.75 -6.98 -6.60
N PHE A 179 -5.79 -6.07 -6.58
CA PHE A 179 -5.79 -4.85 -7.37
C PHE A 179 -5.13 -5.11 -8.73
N THR A 180 -5.80 -4.76 -9.82
CA THR A 180 -5.27 -5.04 -11.17
C THR A 180 -5.54 -3.94 -12.20
N ASN A 181 -4.68 -3.89 -13.21
CA ASN A 181 -4.85 -3.12 -14.45
C ASN A 181 -4.82 -1.59 -14.26
N MET A 182 -3.75 -1.07 -13.67
CA MET A 182 -3.55 0.37 -13.44
C MET A 182 -3.06 1.09 -14.71
N TYR A 183 -3.52 2.32 -14.98
CA TYR A 183 -2.94 3.16 -16.02
C TYR A 183 -2.81 4.61 -15.57
N SER A 184 -1.58 5.08 -15.31
CA SER A 184 -1.29 6.49 -14.99
C SER A 184 -1.98 7.03 -13.71
N GLY A 185 -2.64 6.18 -12.91
CA GLY A 185 -3.20 6.49 -11.60
C GLY A 185 -2.49 5.71 -10.48
N HIS A 186 -3.23 5.30 -9.46
CA HIS A 186 -2.73 4.56 -8.29
C HIS A 186 -3.72 3.47 -7.91
N PHE A 187 -3.29 2.34 -7.34
CA PHE A 187 -4.27 1.48 -6.69
C PHE A 187 -4.75 2.11 -5.38
N ILE A 188 -3.83 2.63 -4.58
CA ILE A 188 -4.12 3.32 -3.33
C ILE A 188 -3.36 4.65 -3.31
N GLU A 189 -4.08 5.75 -3.13
CA GLU A 189 -3.52 7.06 -2.81
C GLU A 189 -3.87 7.38 -1.35
N ILE A 190 -2.84 7.60 -0.53
CA ILE A 190 -3.01 7.79 0.91
C ILE A 190 -2.26 9.02 1.42
N ASP A 191 -3.05 9.98 1.88
CA ASP A 191 -2.61 11.32 2.25
C ASP A 191 -3.11 11.67 3.65
N ALA A 192 -2.23 12.28 4.45
CA ALA A 192 -2.56 12.75 5.80
C ALA A 192 -3.27 11.70 6.69
N THR A 193 -2.98 10.42 6.52
CA THR A 193 -3.65 9.34 7.24
C THR A 193 -2.82 8.87 8.43
N ARG A 194 -3.49 8.55 9.54
CA ARG A 194 -2.86 7.99 10.75
C ARG A 194 -3.36 6.58 11.02
N ASN A 195 -2.45 5.65 11.27
CA ASN A 195 -2.75 4.24 11.53
C ASN A 195 -3.43 3.58 10.32
N ALA A 196 -2.65 3.07 9.38
CA ALA A 196 -3.16 2.28 8.26
C ALA A 196 -2.46 0.93 8.18
N VAL A 197 -3.22 -0.13 7.88
CA VAL A 197 -2.71 -1.48 7.62
C VAL A 197 -3.14 -1.89 6.22
N ILE A 198 -2.17 -2.21 5.37
CA ILE A 198 -2.36 -2.71 4.00
C ILE A 198 -1.66 -4.06 3.94
N SER A 199 -2.41 -5.15 4.05
CA SER A 199 -1.81 -6.49 4.20
C SER A 199 -2.39 -7.55 3.27
N ASN A 200 -1.58 -8.53 2.87
CA ASN A 200 -2.06 -9.70 2.12
C ASN A 200 -2.77 -9.37 0.79
N ASN A 201 -2.45 -8.25 0.16
CA ASN A 201 -3.02 -7.86 -1.14
C ASN A 201 -2.12 -8.27 -2.30
N LYS A 202 -2.68 -8.27 -3.51
CA LYS A 202 -1.91 -8.37 -4.76
C LYS A 202 -2.12 -7.11 -5.59
N PHE A 203 -1.05 -6.46 -6.01
CA PHE A 203 -1.05 -5.29 -6.90
C PHE A 203 -0.38 -5.69 -8.21
N MET A 204 -1.18 -5.79 -9.28
CA MET A 204 -0.77 -6.47 -10.50
C MET A 204 -1.00 -5.58 -11.73
N ASN A 205 0.00 -5.51 -12.60
CA ASN A 205 -0.10 -4.97 -13.95
C ASN A 205 -0.46 -3.46 -14.01
N SER A 206 0.52 -2.64 -14.41
CA SER A 206 0.26 -1.28 -14.90
C SER A 206 0.63 -1.12 -16.37
N LYS A 207 0.02 -0.17 -17.08
CA LYS A 207 0.56 0.28 -18.38
C LYS A 207 1.80 1.13 -18.13
N ALA A 208 2.91 0.74 -18.77
CA ALA A 208 4.16 1.48 -18.68
C ALA A 208 4.01 2.91 -19.21
N SER A 209 4.65 3.86 -18.53
CA SER A 209 4.81 5.23 -19.00
C SER A 209 6.21 5.74 -18.68
N PRO A 210 6.95 6.29 -19.65
CA PRO A 210 8.28 6.84 -19.39
C PRO A 210 8.22 8.21 -18.68
N THR A 211 7.08 8.91 -18.76
CA THR A 211 6.92 10.26 -18.19
C THR A 211 5.96 10.31 -17.00
N GLU A 212 5.01 9.38 -16.92
CA GLU A 212 4.00 9.29 -15.87
C GLU A 212 4.29 8.07 -14.98
N ILE A 213 5.42 8.09 -14.30
CA ILE A 213 5.79 7.00 -13.40
C ILE A 213 4.88 7.05 -12.16
N LYS A 214 4.16 5.98 -11.88
CA LYS A 214 3.22 5.90 -10.76
C LYS A 214 3.49 4.73 -9.83
N GLU A 215 3.26 4.99 -8.55
CA GLU A 215 3.31 4.01 -7.48
C GLU A 215 1.99 3.25 -7.37
N ALA A 216 2.01 1.94 -7.14
CA ALA A 216 0.79 1.20 -6.80
C ALA A 216 0.15 1.71 -5.50
N ILE A 217 0.98 1.98 -4.49
CA ILE A 217 0.61 2.68 -3.25
C ILE A 217 1.37 4.00 -3.19
N ASN A 218 0.67 5.11 -3.41
CA ASN A 218 1.20 6.47 -3.28
C ASN A 218 0.98 7.00 -1.86
N ILE A 219 2.07 7.34 -1.16
CA ILE A 219 2.09 7.88 0.19
C ILE A 219 2.53 9.34 0.11
N ASP A 220 1.58 10.27 0.12
CA ASP A 220 1.85 11.69 -0.12
C ASP A 220 1.17 12.59 0.93
N THR A 221 1.26 13.90 0.73
CA THR A 221 0.55 14.89 1.53
C THR A 221 -0.35 15.76 0.67
N PRO A 222 -1.46 16.26 1.23
CA PRO A 222 -2.36 17.15 0.50
C PRO A 222 -1.70 18.52 0.39
N ASP A 223 -0.90 18.70 -0.67
CA ASP A 223 -0.08 19.89 -0.90
C ASP A 223 -0.35 20.48 -2.29
N LYS A 224 -0.85 21.73 -2.31
CA LYS A 224 -1.10 22.44 -3.57
C LYS A 224 0.17 22.67 -4.39
N LEU A 225 1.34 22.73 -3.76
CA LEU A 225 2.58 23.04 -4.45
C LEU A 225 3.13 21.85 -5.24
N THR A 226 2.93 20.62 -4.75
CA THR A 226 3.37 19.40 -5.43
C THR A 226 2.41 18.99 -6.54
N ASN A 227 1.16 19.45 -6.49
CA ASN A 227 0.08 19.06 -7.41
C ASN A 227 -0.18 17.54 -7.40
N GLY A 228 0.18 16.86 -6.30
CA GLY A 228 0.04 15.41 -6.15
C GLY A 228 -1.34 14.95 -5.66
N TRP A 229 -2.16 15.88 -5.16
CA TRP A 229 -3.47 15.59 -4.56
C TRP A 229 -4.55 16.47 -5.20
N SER A 230 -5.72 15.90 -5.54
CA SER A 230 -6.78 16.62 -6.30
C SER A 230 -8.17 16.59 -5.64
N SER A 231 -8.32 15.90 -4.51
CA SER A 231 -9.61 15.77 -3.83
C SER A 231 -10.09 17.10 -3.23
N LYS A 232 -11.11 17.71 -3.85
CA LYS A 232 -11.66 19.02 -3.44
C LYS A 232 -12.14 19.08 -1.98
N TRP A 233 -12.62 17.97 -1.44
CA TRP A 233 -13.08 17.86 -0.06
C TRP A 233 -11.96 17.94 0.99
N SER A 234 -10.69 17.88 0.57
CA SER A 234 -9.54 17.92 1.46
C SER A 234 -8.97 19.34 1.59
N LYS A 235 -8.50 19.67 2.80
CA LYS A 235 -7.65 20.84 3.05
C LYS A 235 -6.23 20.48 2.67
N PHE A 236 -5.60 21.39 1.93
CA PHE A 236 -4.22 21.24 1.49
C PHE A 236 -3.22 21.74 2.54
N ASP A 237 -3.20 21.08 3.70
CA ASP A 237 -2.40 21.48 4.86
C ASP A 237 -1.05 20.75 5.00
N LYS A 238 -0.69 19.92 4.00
CA LYS A 238 0.59 19.20 3.91
C LYS A 238 0.83 18.27 5.10
N THR A 239 -0.24 17.78 5.72
CA THR A 239 -0.12 16.86 6.85
C THR A 239 0.46 15.53 6.36
N PRO A 240 1.55 15.04 6.96
CA PRO A 240 2.13 13.76 6.59
C PRO A 240 1.34 12.57 7.13
N ASN A 241 1.41 11.43 6.44
CA ASN A 241 1.02 10.14 6.98
C ASN A 241 1.83 9.73 8.23
N THR A 242 1.20 9.00 9.15
CA THR A 242 1.86 8.49 10.37
C THR A 242 1.39 7.08 10.71
N ASN A 243 2.30 6.21 11.17
CA ASN A 243 2.03 4.82 11.56
C ASN A 243 1.34 4.02 10.45
N MET A 244 2.11 3.60 9.45
CA MET A 244 1.60 2.73 8.39
C MET A 244 2.30 1.38 8.41
N LEU A 245 1.55 0.32 8.19
CA LEU A 245 2.06 -1.04 8.02
C LEU A 245 1.63 -1.57 6.65
N ILE A 246 2.62 -1.87 5.81
CA ILE A 246 2.43 -2.47 4.49
C ILE A 246 3.15 -3.81 4.51
N GLU A 247 2.40 -4.91 4.63
CA GLU A 247 2.99 -6.22 4.86
C GLU A 247 2.38 -7.37 4.08
N ASP A 248 3.18 -8.40 3.81
CA ASP A 248 2.72 -9.64 3.19
C ASP A 248 1.99 -9.44 1.84
N ASN A 249 2.27 -8.34 1.12
CA ASN A 249 1.68 -8.06 -0.18
C ASN A 249 2.56 -8.56 -1.33
N VAL A 250 1.93 -8.79 -2.48
CA VAL A 250 2.60 -9.07 -3.76
C VAL A 250 2.44 -7.88 -4.70
N PHE A 251 3.54 -7.42 -5.28
CA PHE A 251 3.59 -6.38 -6.30
C PHE A 251 4.24 -6.95 -7.56
N TYR A 252 3.57 -6.85 -8.71
CA TYR A 252 4.04 -7.47 -9.94
C TYR A 252 3.72 -6.64 -11.19
N ASP A 253 4.73 -6.46 -12.04
CA ASP A 253 4.60 -5.77 -13.34
C ASP A 253 4.02 -4.36 -13.21
N LEU A 254 4.73 -3.51 -12.46
CA LEU A 254 4.33 -2.14 -12.16
C LEU A 254 5.48 -1.18 -12.47
N ASP A 255 5.21 0.11 -12.51
CA ASP A 255 6.29 1.10 -12.61
C ASP A 255 7.02 1.20 -11.26
N ARG A 256 6.30 1.47 -10.17
CA ARG A 256 6.80 1.37 -8.78
C ARG A 256 5.79 0.68 -7.87
N ALA A 257 6.26 0.02 -6.82
CA ALA A 257 5.38 -0.62 -5.85
C ALA A 257 4.85 0.39 -4.82
N ILE A 258 5.74 1.08 -4.11
CA ILE A 258 5.39 1.93 -2.96
C ILE A 258 6.24 3.19 -2.97
N GLY A 259 5.64 4.35 -2.71
CA GLY A 259 6.42 5.57 -2.50
C GLY A 259 5.63 6.83 -2.78
N THR A 260 6.35 7.85 -3.25
CA THR A 260 5.81 9.06 -3.87
C THR A 260 6.83 9.60 -4.87
N HIS A 261 6.40 10.46 -5.77
CA HIS A 261 7.24 11.14 -6.76
C HIS A 261 7.54 12.60 -6.41
N LYS A 262 6.95 13.17 -5.33
CA LYS A 262 7.24 14.52 -4.83
C LYS A 262 7.29 14.54 -3.29
N TYR A 263 7.90 15.58 -2.72
CA TYR A 263 7.85 15.81 -1.26
C TYR A 263 7.36 17.21 -0.91
N SER A 264 6.74 17.32 0.25
CA SER A 264 6.47 18.61 0.91
C SER A 264 7.60 18.97 1.86
N GLY A 265 8.20 20.15 1.66
CA GLY A 265 9.37 20.59 2.42
C GLY A 265 9.16 20.57 3.94
N GLY A 266 10.05 19.88 4.66
CA GLY A 266 10.00 19.79 6.12
C GLY A 266 8.84 18.95 6.69
N LYS A 267 8.06 18.27 5.84
CA LYS A 267 6.98 17.36 6.24
C LYS A 267 7.45 15.94 6.03
N TYR A 268 7.42 15.15 7.11
CA TYR A 268 7.95 13.79 7.09
C TYR A 268 6.86 12.77 7.41
N HIS A 269 6.70 11.78 6.53
CA HIS A 269 5.90 10.59 6.81
C HIS A 269 6.59 9.80 7.92
N ASP A 270 5.90 9.58 9.04
CA ASP A 270 6.54 9.01 10.22
C ASP A 270 6.10 7.57 10.49
N ASN A 271 7.06 6.71 10.86
CA ASN A 271 6.81 5.32 11.21
C ASN A 271 6.07 4.54 10.10
N ILE A 272 6.64 4.57 8.90
CA ILE A 272 6.18 3.76 7.76
C ILE A 272 6.95 2.45 7.76
N VAL A 273 6.23 1.34 7.94
CA VAL A 273 6.78 -0.02 8.00
C VAL A 273 6.38 -0.79 6.75
N ILE A 274 7.37 -1.26 6.00
CA ILE A 274 7.19 -2.10 4.81
C ILE A 274 7.91 -3.42 5.06
N ARG A 275 7.18 -4.52 5.25
CA ARG A 275 7.80 -5.81 5.60
C ARG A 275 7.20 -7.02 4.93
N ASN A 276 8.01 -8.06 4.71
CA ASN A 276 7.57 -9.34 4.16
C ASN A 276 6.87 -9.25 2.79
N ASN A 277 7.05 -8.18 2.03
CA ASN A 277 6.43 -8.06 0.71
C ASN A 277 7.29 -8.75 -0.36
N LYS A 278 6.62 -9.25 -1.40
CA LYS A 278 7.27 -9.71 -2.64
C LYS A 278 7.05 -8.68 -3.73
N ILE A 279 8.13 -8.10 -4.24
CA ILE A 279 8.09 -7.08 -5.28
C ILE A 279 8.88 -7.57 -6.48
N GLU A 280 8.23 -7.69 -7.63
CA GLU A 280 8.85 -8.28 -8.82
C GLU A 280 8.46 -7.58 -10.12
N LYS A 281 9.40 -7.46 -11.06
CA LYS A 281 9.20 -6.80 -12.37
C LYS A 281 8.77 -5.34 -12.24
N MET A 282 9.60 -4.55 -11.56
CA MET A 282 9.40 -3.09 -11.49
C MET A 282 10.15 -2.41 -12.64
N ARG A 283 9.53 -1.43 -13.31
CA ARG A 283 10.15 -0.69 -14.42
C ARG A 283 11.00 0.49 -13.95
N GLN A 284 10.84 0.87 -12.68
CA GLN A 284 11.53 1.98 -12.01
C GLN A 284 11.94 1.53 -10.61
N ASP A 285 12.48 2.45 -9.80
CA ASP A 285 12.80 2.18 -8.40
C ASP A 285 11.63 1.47 -7.67
N ALA A 286 11.85 0.28 -7.11
CA ALA A 286 10.75 -0.52 -6.59
C ALA A 286 10.06 0.15 -5.39
N ILE A 287 10.84 0.71 -4.46
CA ILE A 287 10.36 1.53 -3.35
C ILE A 287 11.00 2.92 -3.41
N ARG A 288 10.19 3.98 -3.43
CA ARG A 288 10.65 5.39 -3.46
C ARG A 288 10.32 6.11 -2.16
N VAL A 289 11.33 6.28 -1.31
CA VAL A 289 11.22 6.97 -0.02
C VAL A 289 11.56 8.45 -0.20
N MET A 290 10.62 9.35 0.11
CA MET A 290 10.82 10.81 0.06
C MET A 290 10.29 11.48 1.33
N ASN A 291 11.17 12.10 2.11
CA ASN A 291 10.87 12.68 3.43
C ASN A 291 10.15 11.71 4.36
N TRP A 292 10.77 10.58 4.70
CA TRP A 292 10.22 9.66 5.71
C TRP A 292 11.10 9.67 6.96
N SER A 293 10.49 9.66 8.14
CA SER A 293 11.17 9.53 9.42
C SER A 293 10.81 8.21 10.11
N ASN A 294 11.79 7.62 10.80
CA ASN A 294 11.62 6.38 11.58
C ASN A 294 11.01 5.23 10.77
N SER A 295 11.26 5.18 9.45
CA SER A 295 10.72 4.13 8.59
C SER A 295 11.50 2.84 8.74
N THR A 296 10.80 1.71 8.60
CA THR A 296 11.38 0.36 8.64
C THR A 296 11.05 -0.35 7.34
N ILE A 297 12.07 -0.84 6.63
CA ILE A 297 11.89 -1.65 5.42
C ILE A 297 12.67 -2.95 5.61
N GLU A 298 11.96 -4.06 5.85
CA GLU A 298 12.62 -5.31 6.23
C GLU A 298 11.98 -6.57 5.69
N TYR A 299 12.80 -7.61 5.49
CA TYR A 299 12.34 -8.94 5.06
C TYR A 299 11.56 -8.94 3.72
N ASN A 300 11.71 -7.90 2.90
CA ASN A 300 11.12 -7.88 1.57
C ASN A 300 12.02 -8.63 0.59
N ILE A 301 11.40 -9.26 -0.42
CA ILE A 301 12.10 -9.80 -1.58
C ILE A 301 11.82 -8.87 -2.75
N ILE A 302 12.87 -8.24 -3.29
CA ILE A 302 12.79 -7.33 -4.43
C ILE A 302 13.57 -7.93 -5.58
N LYS A 303 12.88 -8.24 -6.68
CA LYS A 303 13.43 -9.01 -7.79
C LYS A 303 13.13 -8.37 -9.15
N ASN A 304 14.05 -8.51 -10.10
CA ASN A 304 13.82 -8.10 -11.50
C ASN A 304 13.39 -6.63 -11.60
N VAL A 305 14.21 -5.72 -11.07
CA VAL A 305 14.01 -4.28 -11.32
C VAL A 305 14.71 -3.95 -12.64
N ASP A 306 13.97 -3.39 -13.59
CA ASP A 306 14.50 -2.95 -14.88
C ASP A 306 15.72 -2.05 -14.66
N PRO A 307 16.85 -2.25 -15.36
CA PRO A 307 18.03 -1.43 -15.18
C PRO A 307 17.81 0.08 -15.34
N GLY A 308 16.88 0.48 -16.21
CA GLY A 308 16.72 1.88 -16.59
C GLY A 308 17.97 2.44 -17.29
N GLU A 309 17.96 3.74 -17.58
CA GLU A 309 19.10 4.40 -18.24
C GLU A 309 20.32 4.39 -17.31
N TYR A 310 21.48 3.95 -17.81
CA TYR A 310 22.74 3.82 -17.06
C TYR A 310 22.64 3.01 -15.77
N ASN A 311 21.79 1.97 -15.74
CA ASN A 311 21.65 1.08 -14.59
C ASN A 311 21.30 1.85 -13.31
N SER A 312 20.44 2.87 -13.47
CA SER A 312 20.16 3.86 -12.43
C SER A 312 19.04 3.48 -11.50
N ASN A 313 18.22 2.48 -11.82
CA ASN A 313 17.12 2.03 -10.98
C ASN A 313 17.60 1.21 -9.77
N ARG A 314 16.81 1.26 -8.69
CA ARG A 314 17.12 0.64 -7.39
C ARG A 314 16.00 -0.28 -6.92
N GLY A 315 16.34 -1.19 -6.02
CA GLY A 315 15.32 -1.79 -5.14
C GLY A 315 14.70 -0.74 -4.19
N ILE A 316 15.52 0.05 -3.51
CA ILE A 316 15.07 1.14 -2.62
C ILE A 316 15.81 2.43 -2.93
N MET A 317 15.07 3.49 -3.24
CA MET A 317 15.60 4.81 -3.49
C MET A 317 15.12 5.81 -2.43
N ALA A 318 16.04 6.35 -1.64
CA ALA A 318 15.72 7.20 -0.49
C ALA A 318 16.25 8.63 -0.61
N SER A 319 15.39 9.59 -0.26
CA SER A 319 15.73 11.00 -0.16
C SER A 319 15.01 11.63 1.02
N GLY A 320 15.72 12.39 1.86
CA GLY A 320 15.10 12.93 3.08
C GLY A 320 14.73 11.87 4.10
N ALA A 321 15.40 10.71 4.11
CA ALA A 321 15.18 9.68 5.11
C ALA A 321 15.84 10.07 6.45
N LEU A 322 15.06 10.13 7.53
CA LEU A 322 15.55 10.44 8.88
C LEU A 322 15.41 9.21 9.78
N ASN A 323 16.53 8.74 10.36
CA ASN A 323 16.55 7.52 11.19
C ASN A 323 15.90 6.28 10.51
N PRO A 324 16.27 5.91 9.27
CA PRO A 324 15.71 4.74 8.60
C PRO A 324 16.29 3.42 9.13
N THR A 325 15.48 2.36 9.17
CA THR A 325 15.91 0.99 9.48
C THR A 325 15.61 0.09 8.28
N PHE A 326 16.56 -0.02 7.34
CA PHE A 326 16.41 -0.88 6.15
C PHE A 326 17.29 -2.12 6.31
N GLN A 327 16.69 -3.28 6.58
CA GLN A 327 17.43 -4.46 7.04
C GLN A 327 16.84 -5.77 6.55
N ASN A 328 17.67 -6.81 6.43
CA ASN A 328 17.24 -8.17 6.11
C ASN A 328 16.37 -8.30 4.85
N ASN A 329 16.47 -7.37 3.89
CA ASN A 329 15.83 -7.51 2.58
C ASN A 329 16.72 -8.34 1.66
N VAL A 330 16.09 -9.00 0.69
CA VAL A 330 16.74 -9.79 -0.35
C VAL A 330 16.51 -9.12 -1.70
N PHE A 331 17.60 -8.80 -2.39
CA PHE A 331 17.62 -8.15 -3.69
C PHE A 331 18.13 -9.14 -4.73
N ILE A 332 17.41 -9.31 -5.85
CA ILE A 332 17.71 -10.33 -6.87
C ILE A 332 17.58 -9.71 -8.26
N ASP A 333 18.57 -9.87 -9.14
CA ASP A 333 18.48 -9.46 -10.55
C ASP A 333 18.10 -7.97 -10.72
N LEU A 334 18.92 -7.08 -10.20
CA LEU A 334 18.70 -5.62 -10.26
C LEU A 334 20.01 -4.84 -10.17
N PRO A 335 20.08 -3.60 -10.69
CA PRO A 335 21.33 -2.83 -10.72
C PRO A 335 21.87 -2.48 -9.34
N ARG A 336 21.01 -1.89 -8.50
CA ARG A 336 21.39 -1.31 -7.20
C ARG A 336 20.38 -1.69 -6.13
N ALA A 337 20.85 -2.29 -5.04
CA ALA A 337 19.95 -2.65 -3.94
C ALA A 337 19.31 -1.42 -3.29
N VAL A 338 20.14 -0.52 -2.74
CA VAL A 338 19.68 0.68 -2.03
C VAL A 338 20.57 1.86 -2.39
N GLN A 339 19.96 3.03 -2.57
CA GLN A 339 20.69 4.29 -2.68
C GLN A 339 20.00 5.40 -1.88
N PHE A 340 20.79 6.14 -1.11
CA PHE A 340 20.37 7.37 -0.44
C PHE A 340 20.94 8.56 -1.21
N ILE A 341 20.10 9.53 -1.59
CA ILE A 341 20.57 10.77 -2.22
C ILE A 341 19.96 12.00 -1.56
N ALA A 342 20.71 13.09 -1.52
CA ALA A 342 20.11 14.42 -1.39
C ALA A 342 19.28 14.72 -2.64
N TRP A 343 18.08 15.29 -2.45
CA TRP A 343 17.12 15.48 -3.53
C TRP A 343 16.43 16.84 -3.44
N LYS A 344 15.97 17.31 -4.60
CA LYS A 344 15.10 18.47 -4.72
C LYS A 344 14.07 18.16 -5.79
N ASN A 345 12.80 18.52 -5.56
CA ASN A 345 11.78 18.38 -6.59
C ASN A 345 12.15 19.24 -7.81
N ASP A 346 11.95 18.67 -8.98
CA ASP A 346 11.79 19.39 -10.23
C ASP A 346 10.34 19.92 -10.36
N ASP A 347 10.14 20.99 -11.12
CA ASP A 347 8.81 21.56 -11.45
C ASP A 347 7.89 21.83 -10.24
N SER A 348 6.84 21.01 -10.04
CA SER A 348 5.92 21.15 -8.91
C SER A 348 6.64 20.88 -7.59
N GLY A 349 6.48 21.80 -6.63
CA GLY A 349 7.20 21.78 -5.37
C GLY A 349 8.69 22.11 -5.48
N SER A 350 9.18 22.61 -6.62
CA SER A 350 10.60 23.03 -6.80
C SER A 350 11.03 24.22 -5.94
N GLU A 351 10.07 24.92 -5.34
CA GLU A 351 10.31 25.95 -4.34
C GLU A 351 10.81 25.41 -3.00
N TYR A 352 10.65 24.11 -2.73
CA TYR A 352 11.20 23.51 -1.52
C TYR A 352 12.73 23.41 -1.56
N ASP A 353 13.33 23.59 -0.38
CA ASP A 353 14.76 23.36 -0.17
C ASP A 353 15.13 21.90 -0.39
N ILE A 354 16.41 21.67 -0.72
CA ILE A 354 16.99 20.33 -0.86
C ILE A 354 16.75 19.53 0.43
N THR A 355 16.24 18.32 0.29
CA THR A 355 16.10 17.37 1.40
C THR A 355 17.31 16.45 1.52
N TYR A 356 17.69 16.12 2.75
CA TYR A 356 18.90 15.36 3.07
C TYR A 356 18.57 14.17 3.96
N ASN A 357 19.28 13.06 3.74
CA ASN A 357 19.18 11.88 4.59
C ASN A 357 19.99 12.09 5.87
N LYS A 358 19.47 11.61 7.01
CA LYS A 358 20.17 11.60 8.30
C LYS A 358 20.15 10.18 8.87
N LEU A 359 21.25 9.48 8.68
CA LEU A 359 21.49 8.12 9.18
C LEU A 359 22.46 8.19 10.36
N MET A 360 22.08 7.59 11.48
CA MET A 360 22.97 7.29 12.60
C MET A 360 23.78 6.02 12.31
N GLU A 361 24.84 5.77 13.09
CA GLU A 361 25.70 4.59 12.90
C GLU A 361 24.94 3.27 13.03
N ASN A 362 23.98 3.17 13.96
CA ASN A 362 23.12 1.98 14.04
C ASN A 362 22.27 1.77 12.78
N ASN A 363 21.79 2.84 12.13
CA ASN A 363 21.09 2.73 10.85
C ASN A 363 22.02 2.14 9.77
N LYS A 364 23.28 2.59 9.75
CA LYS A 364 24.28 2.08 8.80
C LYS A 364 24.68 0.63 9.07
N GLU A 365 24.77 0.22 10.34
CA GLU A 365 25.08 -1.16 10.69
C GLU A 365 23.98 -2.13 10.24
N VAL A 366 22.70 -1.77 10.41
CA VAL A 366 21.60 -2.65 9.97
C VAL A 366 21.49 -2.74 8.45
N LEU A 367 21.96 -1.73 7.68
CA LEU A 367 22.01 -1.81 6.21
C LEU A 367 22.86 -3.00 5.71
N LYS A 368 23.91 -3.37 6.43
CA LYS A 368 24.81 -4.50 6.09
C LYS A 368 24.13 -5.88 6.17
N THR A 369 22.92 -5.93 6.74
CA THR A 369 22.16 -7.19 6.88
C THR A 369 21.40 -7.56 5.61
N ASN A 370 21.21 -6.63 4.69
CA ASN A 370 20.60 -6.90 3.39
C ASN A 370 21.51 -7.81 2.53
N ILE A 371 20.88 -8.60 1.66
CA ILE A 371 21.55 -9.59 0.82
C ILE A 371 21.24 -9.29 -0.64
N VAL A 372 22.26 -9.40 -1.49
CA VAL A 372 22.13 -9.28 -2.96
C VAL A 372 22.48 -10.60 -3.64
N PHE A 373 21.74 -10.90 -4.71
CA PHE A 373 21.96 -12.01 -5.62
C PHE A 373 21.93 -11.49 -7.06
N ASN A 374 22.98 -11.79 -7.83
CA ASN A 374 23.06 -11.42 -9.25
C ASN A 374 22.73 -9.93 -9.50
N SER A 375 23.23 -9.05 -8.63
CA SER A 375 23.14 -7.60 -8.78
C SER A 375 24.45 -7.05 -9.34
N GLU A 376 24.37 -5.97 -10.11
CA GLU A 376 25.56 -5.32 -10.66
C GLU A 376 26.46 -4.71 -9.57
N GLU A 377 25.83 -4.19 -8.51
CA GLU A 377 26.50 -3.64 -7.34
C GLU A 377 26.25 -4.50 -6.10
N ASP A 378 27.31 -4.74 -5.34
CA ASP A 378 27.30 -5.47 -4.07
C ASP A 378 27.43 -4.56 -2.84
N PHE A 379 27.06 -3.30 -3.00
CA PHE A 379 27.11 -2.29 -1.96
C PHE A 379 25.91 -1.34 -2.04
N ILE A 380 25.66 -0.62 -0.95
CA ILE A 380 24.72 0.49 -0.87
C ILE A 380 25.48 1.80 -1.03
N ARG A 381 24.88 2.75 -1.74
CA ARG A 381 25.42 4.10 -1.94
C ARG A 381 24.72 5.11 -1.02
N ILE A 382 25.50 5.96 -0.36
CA ILE A 382 25.02 7.14 0.34
C ILE A 382 25.66 8.37 -0.28
N ASN A 383 24.86 9.20 -0.93
CA ASN A 383 25.24 10.45 -1.59
C ASN A 383 24.76 11.65 -0.76
N PRO A 384 25.56 12.15 0.19
CA PRO A 384 25.16 13.22 1.11
C PRO A 384 25.06 14.60 0.43
N LYS A 385 25.74 14.80 -0.70
CA LYS A 385 25.76 16.09 -1.42
C LYS A 385 24.85 16.04 -2.64
N PHE A 386 24.04 17.08 -2.83
CA PHE A 386 23.12 17.19 -3.97
C PHE A 386 23.88 17.19 -5.30
N LYS A 387 23.41 16.37 -6.26
CA LYS A 387 24.01 16.18 -7.59
C LYS A 387 25.49 15.77 -7.57
N LYS A 388 25.97 15.10 -6.52
CA LYS A 388 27.33 14.53 -6.44
C LYS A 388 27.24 13.01 -6.26
N TYR A 389 27.51 12.30 -7.35
CA TYR A 389 27.42 10.83 -7.45
C TYR A 389 28.77 10.15 -7.67
N ASP A 390 29.85 10.93 -7.74
CA ASP A 390 31.20 10.42 -7.89
C ASP A 390 31.69 9.71 -6.62
N ALA A 391 32.69 8.83 -6.77
CA ALA A 391 33.20 8.02 -5.69
C ALA A 391 33.79 8.85 -4.53
N ALA A 392 34.36 10.03 -4.81
CA ALA A 392 34.93 10.88 -3.76
C ALA A 392 33.86 11.52 -2.85
N HIS A 393 32.61 11.53 -3.31
CA HIS A 393 31.45 12.06 -2.58
C HIS A 393 30.42 10.99 -2.21
N THR A 394 30.76 9.71 -2.33
CA THR A 394 29.87 8.60 -2.03
C THR A 394 30.42 7.79 -0.88
N GLU A 395 29.62 7.60 0.16
CA GLU A 395 29.88 6.58 1.18
C GLU A 395 29.30 5.24 0.69
N PHE A 396 30.08 4.18 0.83
CA PHE A 396 29.72 2.83 0.38
C PHE A 396 29.56 1.91 1.59
N ILE A 397 28.42 1.23 1.68
CA ILE A 397 28.17 0.19 2.69
C ILE A 397 28.18 -1.17 1.99
N PRO A 398 29.17 -2.05 2.26
CA PRO A 398 29.22 -3.35 1.61
C PRO A 398 28.04 -4.22 2.02
N LEU A 399 27.49 -4.97 1.07
CA LEU A 399 26.45 -5.94 1.29
C LEU A 399 26.98 -7.36 1.27
N LYS A 400 26.21 -8.28 1.86
CA LYS A 400 26.48 -9.70 1.74
C LYS A 400 26.09 -10.15 0.34
N THR A 401 27.08 -10.61 -0.41
CA THR A 401 26.87 -11.39 -1.63
C THR A 401 26.83 -12.85 -1.26
N THR A 402 25.77 -13.51 -1.68
CA THR A 402 25.80 -14.97 -1.80
C THR A 402 25.97 -15.24 -3.28
N LEU A 403 27.14 -15.78 -3.64
CA LEU A 403 27.32 -16.43 -4.93
C LEU A 403 26.11 -17.34 -5.13
N SER A 404 25.45 -17.22 -6.28
CA SER A 404 24.38 -18.13 -6.68
C SER A 404 24.85 -19.54 -6.30
N PRO A 405 24.09 -20.33 -5.50
CA PRO A 405 24.50 -21.70 -5.27
C PRO A 405 24.65 -22.31 -6.65
N ALA A 406 25.89 -22.67 -7.01
CA ALA A 406 26.12 -23.50 -8.18
C ALA A 406 25.09 -24.62 -8.08
N LEU A 407 24.24 -24.76 -9.11
CA LEU A 407 23.23 -25.81 -9.16
C LEU A 407 23.90 -27.09 -8.64
N PRO A 408 23.35 -27.76 -7.62
CA PRO A 408 23.99 -28.95 -7.07
C PRO A 408 24.30 -29.88 -8.25
N LYS A 409 25.56 -30.34 -8.34
CA LYS A 409 25.92 -31.37 -9.31
C LYS A 409 24.87 -32.46 -9.24
N VAL A 410 24.32 -32.81 -10.40
CA VAL A 410 23.18 -33.71 -10.65
C VAL A 410 23.27 -35.08 -9.92
N SER A 411 24.41 -35.41 -9.34
CA SER A 411 24.69 -36.66 -8.65
C SER A 411 24.23 -36.76 -7.19
N SER A 412 23.47 -35.81 -6.62
CA SER A 412 23.07 -35.86 -5.19
C SER A 412 21.56 -35.81 -4.91
N LEU A 413 20.69 -35.96 -5.91
CA LEU A 413 19.24 -35.98 -5.71
C LEU A 413 18.72 -37.41 -5.46
N SER A 414 17.81 -37.56 -4.50
CA SER A 414 17.22 -38.86 -4.15
C SER A 414 16.39 -39.44 -5.30
N PRO A 415 16.26 -40.78 -5.42
CA PRO A 415 15.49 -41.44 -6.49
C PRO A 415 14.03 -40.98 -6.61
N LYS A 416 13.45 -40.45 -5.52
CA LYS A 416 12.09 -39.89 -5.49
C LYS A 416 11.94 -38.61 -6.33
N ILE A 417 13.02 -37.84 -6.49
CA ILE A 417 13.06 -36.62 -7.30
C ILE A 417 13.21 -36.96 -8.79
N TRP A 418 13.92 -38.06 -9.11
CA TRP A 418 14.02 -38.58 -10.48
C TRP A 418 12.65 -38.99 -11.06
N GLY A 419 11.81 -39.66 -10.27
CA GLY A 419 10.47 -40.10 -10.72
C GLY A 419 9.47 -38.96 -10.99
N LEU A 420 9.75 -37.74 -10.51
CA LEU A 420 8.96 -36.54 -10.83
C LEU A 420 9.46 -35.83 -12.09
N ILE A 421 10.75 -35.96 -12.42
CA ILE A 421 11.37 -35.36 -13.61
C ILE A 421 11.06 -36.20 -14.87
N GLU A 422 11.07 -37.53 -14.77
CA GLU A 422 10.76 -38.41 -15.91
C GLU A 422 9.29 -38.30 -16.35
N LYS A 423 8.35 -38.13 -15.42
CA LYS A 423 6.92 -37.99 -15.75
C LYS A 423 6.56 -36.71 -16.52
N ASN A 424 7.39 -35.67 -16.43
CA ASN A 424 7.17 -34.40 -17.14
C ASN A 424 7.95 -34.31 -18.46
N ASN A 425 8.80 -35.29 -18.78
CA ASN A 425 9.55 -35.35 -20.04
C ASN A 425 8.87 -36.23 -21.11
N ASP A 426 7.76 -36.92 -20.78
CA ASP A 426 7.03 -37.77 -21.71
C ASP A 426 5.90 -37.06 -22.49
N ASP A 427 5.57 -35.80 -22.17
CA ASP A 427 4.67 -34.99 -23.00
C ASP A 427 5.48 -34.10 -23.96
N ASN A 428 5.74 -34.65 -25.13
CA ASN A 428 6.36 -33.97 -26.26
C ASN A 428 5.60 -32.68 -26.66
N GLY A 429 6.23 -31.52 -26.45
CA GLY A 429 6.05 -30.35 -27.32
C GLY A 429 5.63 -29.04 -26.66
N SER A 430 6.55 -28.34 -26.00
CA SER A 430 6.83 -26.91 -26.19
C SER A 430 7.83 -26.43 -25.14
N ASN A 431 9.01 -25.98 -25.59
CA ASN A 431 9.98 -25.32 -24.72
C ASN A 431 9.44 -23.94 -24.34
N ASN A 432 8.86 -23.80 -23.13
CA ASN A 432 8.60 -22.51 -22.53
C ASN A 432 9.16 -22.49 -21.09
N PRO A 433 10.21 -21.70 -20.80
CA PRO A 433 10.81 -21.61 -19.46
C PRO A 433 9.90 -20.95 -18.40
N SER A 434 8.66 -20.57 -18.76
CA SER A 434 7.72 -19.85 -17.91
C SER A 434 7.06 -20.72 -16.82
N THR A 435 6.93 -22.03 -17.04
CA THR A 435 6.15 -22.92 -16.16
C THR A 435 6.87 -23.31 -14.88
N PHE A 436 8.21 -23.37 -14.88
CA PHE A 436 8.98 -23.69 -13.67
C PHE A 436 8.89 -22.59 -12.59
N TYR A 437 8.69 -21.33 -12.99
CA TYR A 437 8.52 -20.23 -12.06
C TYR A 437 7.06 -20.06 -11.61
N GLU A 438 6.06 -20.44 -12.40
CA GLU A 438 4.66 -20.39 -11.96
C GLU A 438 4.34 -21.38 -10.82
N ASP A 439 4.98 -22.55 -10.81
CA ASP A 439 4.78 -23.57 -9.76
C ASP A 439 5.41 -23.19 -8.40
N LEU A 440 6.41 -22.30 -8.39
CA LEU A 440 6.98 -21.72 -7.16
C LEU A 440 6.10 -20.62 -6.54
N PHE A 441 5.07 -20.15 -7.25
CA PHE A 441 4.18 -19.07 -6.80
C PHE A 441 2.82 -19.58 -6.29
N THR A 442 2.55 -20.87 -6.43
CA THR A 442 1.30 -21.51 -5.95
C THR A 442 1.53 -22.55 -4.85
N ALA A 443 2.77 -22.99 -4.60
CA ALA A 443 3.08 -23.98 -3.58
C ALA A 443 3.50 -23.32 -2.24
N GLU A 444 2.87 -23.75 -1.14
CA GLU A 444 3.25 -23.45 0.26
C GLU A 444 4.65 -23.98 0.69
N SER A 445 5.55 -24.25 -0.26
CA SER A 445 6.89 -24.75 0.02
C SER A 445 7.96 -23.82 -0.54
N LEU A 446 8.40 -22.88 0.30
CA LEU A 446 9.71 -22.25 0.14
C LEU A 446 10.79 -23.34 -0.06
N PRO A 447 11.78 -23.13 -0.94
CA PRO A 447 12.89 -24.07 -1.10
C PRO A 447 13.56 -24.35 0.25
N LEU A 448 13.97 -25.60 0.50
CA LEU A 448 14.65 -26.05 1.72
C LEU A 448 15.85 -25.17 2.14
N SER A 449 16.48 -24.46 1.19
CA SER A 449 17.52 -23.47 1.48
C SER A 449 16.98 -22.24 2.22
N PHE A 450 15.76 -21.78 1.96
CA PHE A 450 15.12 -20.66 2.66
C PHE A 450 14.59 -21.04 4.05
N GLN A 451 14.07 -22.27 4.24
CA GLN A 451 13.67 -22.76 5.57
C GLN A 451 14.85 -22.85 6.54
N SER A 452 16.05 -23.18 6.05
CA SER A 452 17.26 -23.19 6.88
C SER A 452 17.61 -21.80 7.43
N TYR A 453 17.45 -20.71 6.66
CA TYR A 453 17.71 -19.35 7.12
C TYR A 453 16.71 -18.89 8.20
N ARG A 454 15.42 -19.22 8.04
CA ARG A 454 14.38 -18.93 9.04
C ARG A 454 14.65 -19.66 10.36
N SER A 455 15.00 -20.95 10.30
CA SER A 455 15.27 -21.75 11.52
C SER A 455 16.55 -21.32 12.26
N ILE A 456 17.59 -20.86 11.54
CA ILE A 456 18.84 -20.38 12.14
C ILE A 456 18.63 -19.05 12.86
N TYR A 457 17.75 -18.17 12.34
CA TYR A 457 17.44 -16.89 12.97
C TYR A 457 16.46 -17.02 14.13
N GLU A 458 15.44 -17.87 14.02
CA GLU A 458 14.53 -18.18 15.14
C GLU A 458 15.30 -18.79 16.32
N ARG A 459 16.25 -19.70 16.08
CA ARG A 459 17.15 -20.24 17.14
C ARG A 459 18.04 -19.19 17.80
N LYS A 460 18.46 -18.14 17.08
CA LYS A 460 19.26 -17.04 17.65
C LYS A 460 18.44 -16.06 18.49
N MET A 461 17.14 -15.92 18.19
CA MET A 461 16.21 -15.12 19.01
C MET A 461 15.85 -15.84 20.32
N THR A 462 15.67 -17.17 20.31
CA THR A 462 15.35 -17.94 21.53
C THR A 462 16.52 -17.93 22.53
N ASN A 463 17.76 -17.98 22.05
CA ASN A 463 18.96 -17.98 22.90
C ASN A 463 19.33 -16.62 23.50
N LYS A 464 18.62 -15.53 23.18
CA LYS A 464 18.80 -14.21 23.82
C LYS A 464 17.75 -13.90 24.89
N LEU A 465 16.71 -14.73 25.04
CA LEU A 465 15.66 -14.56 26.05
C LEU A 465 15.90 -15.34 27.35
N GLU A 466 16.99 -16.10 27.46
CA GLU A 466 17.38 -16.81 28.70
C GLU A 466 18.47 -16.11 29.55
N ILE A 467 18.80 -14.84 29.27
CA ILE A 467 19.75 -14.05 30.10
C ILE A 467 19.03 -13.00 30.97
N PHE A 468 17.69 -13.00 31.01
CA PHE A 468 16.91 -12.28 32.01
C PHE A 468 15.81 -13.17 32.58
N LYS A 469 16.20 -14.10 33.45
CA LYS A 469 15.39 -14.61 34.56
C LYS A 469 16.26 -14.67 35.81
#